data_AF-A0A7J3F9V2-F1
#
_entry.id   AF-A0A7J3F9V2-F1
#
_cell.length_a   1.000
_cell.length_b   1.000
_cell.length_c   1.000
_cell.angle_alpha   90.00
_cell.angle_beta   90.00
_cell.angle_gamma   90.00
#
_symmetry.space_group_name_H-M   'P 1'
#
loop_
_entity.id
_entity.type
_entity.pdbx_description
1 polymer ?
#
loop_
_entity_poly.entity_id
_entity_poly.type
_entity_poly.pdbx_seq_one_letter_code
_entity_poly.pdbx_strand_id
1 'polypeptide(L)'
;MAICRKALGLILISNSIASLLSALNVLYGAYLNALIQFHEAYVLNELLFIFLALTSILNLAPAKALGKIEIRRFLFHHYVYGFILIFLYFTSALLFSIMQPWVWDVQAYMSLLFCWGAALIIDDIYDVSPKIAFLLDAAARIIRRSGWLIQIIHAISSLFSAYVAFQILAWNIENILLLGINPFLNPIRIFLVTNLFITAFYGLKIVKDRVWL
;
A
#
# COMPACT_ATOMS: atom_id res chain seq x y z
N MET A 1 7.06 11.00 -21.86
CA MET A 1 7.67 9.99 -20.96
C MET A 1 7.76 10.45 -19.50
N ALA A 2 8.13 11.70 -19.22
CA ALA A 2 8.24 12.22 -17.86
C ALA A 2 6.94 12.09 -17.05
N ILE A 3 5.81 12.60 -17.56
CA ILE A 3 4.50 12.55 -16.86
C ILE A 3 4.10 11.11 -16.50
N CYS A 4 4.31 10.14 -17.41
CA CYS A 4 3.99 8.74 -17.14
C CYS A 4 4.79 8.17 -15.96
N ARG A 5 6.07 8.54 -15.82
CA ARG A 5 6.89 8.14 -14.66
C ARG A 5 6.37 8.75 -13.36
N LYS A 6 5.92 10.02 -13.39
CA LYS A 6 5.31 10.68 -12.22
C LYS A 6 4.06 9.94 -11.78
N ALA A 7 3.15 9.69 -12.72
CA ALA A 7 1.90 8.99 -12.48
C ALA A 7 2.16 7.57 -11.96
N LEU A 8 3.09 6.84 -12.57
CA LEU A 8 3.48 5.50 -12.14
C LEU A 8 4.03 5.51 -10.69
N GLY A 9 4.90 6.47 -10.36
CA GLY A 9 5.44 6.61 -9.00
C GLY A 9 4.33 6.87 -7.97
N LEU A 10 3.39 7.78 -8.26
CA LEU A 10 2.23 8.04 -7.42
C LEU A 10 1.33 6.81 -7.25
N ILE A 11 1.04 6.09 -8.35
CA ILE A 11 0.26 4.85 -8.30
C ILE A 11 0.92 3.82 -7.39
N LEU A 12 2.25 3.65 -7.50
CA LEU A 12 2.99 2.69 -6.69
C LEU A 12 3.07 3.10 -5.21
N ILE A 13 3.17 4.40 -4.91
CA ILE A 13 3.06 4.92 -3.54
C ILE A 13 1.66 4.62 -2.99
N SER A 14 0.59 4.99 -3.70
CA SER A 14 -0.80 4.72 -3.31
C SER A 14 -1.04 3.23 -3.07
N ASN A 15 -0.54 2.37 -3.96
CA ASN A 15 -0.63 0.91 -3.86
C ASN A 15 0.07 0.38 -2.60
N SER A 16 1.25 0.94 -2.29
CA SER A 16 2.01 0.57 -1.10
C SER A 16 1.29 0.99 0.18
N ILE A 17 0.69 2.18 0.21
CA ILE A 17 -0.13 2.63 1.35
C ILE A 17 -1.36 1.73 1.53
N ALA A 18 -2.08 1.44 0.44
CA ALA A 18 -3.25 0.58 0.48
C ALA A 18 -2.92 -0.83 1.01
N SER A 19 -1.80 -1.40 0.54
CA SER A 19 -1.33 -2.72 0.99
C SER A 19 -0.89 -2.71 2.45
N LEU A 20 -0.24 -1.63 2.90
CA LEU A 20 0.14 -1.45 4.30
C LEU A 20 -1.09 -1.37 5.21
N LEU A 21 -2.08 -0.54 4.87
CA LEU A 21 -3.30 -0.42 5.65
C LEU A 21 -4.09 -1.72 5.69
N SER A 22 -4.17 -2.44 4.57
CA SER A 22 -4.80 -3.76 4.53
C SER A 22 -4.09 -4.75 5.45
N ALA A 23 -2.75 -4.80 5.41
CA ALA A 23 -1.96 -5.67 6.28
C ALA A 23 -2.16 -5.33 7.76
N LEU A 24 -2.11 -4.05 8.12
CA LEU A 24 -2.31 -3.58 9.49
C LEU A 24 -3.73 -3.87 9.98
N ASN A 25 -4.75 -3.75 9.14
CA ASN A 25 -6.13 -4.07 9.51
C ASN A 25 -6.29 -5.56 9.83
N VAL A 26 -5.69 -6.45 9.03
CA VAL A 26 -5.69 -7.90 9.30
C VAL A 26 -4.95 -8.21 10.60
N LEU A 27 -3.75 -7.65 10.80
CA LEU A 27 -2.96 -7.84 12.03
C LEU A 27 -3.68 -7.30 13.27
N TYR A 28 -4.36 -6.16 13.15
CA TYR A 28 -5.15 -5.58 14.25
C TYR A 28 -6.34 -6.45 14.61
N GLY A 29 -7.07 -6.95 13.61
CA GLY A 29 -8.18 -7.87 13.84
C GLY A 29 -7.77 -9.20 14.47
N ALA A 30 -6.63 -9.75 14.01
CA ALA A 30 -5.99 -10.92 14.60
C ALA A 30 -5.68 -10.68 16.09
N TYR A 31 -5.06 -9.54 16.42
CA TYR A 31 -4.72 -9.17 17.79
C TYR A 31 -5.97 -9.05 18.69
N LEU A 32 -7.07 -8.51 18.17
CA LEU A 32 -8.30 -8.35 18.93
C LEU A 32 -9.20 -9.60 18.98
N ASN A 33 -8.81 -10.71 18.36
CA ASN A 33 -9.68 -11.88 18.12
C ASN A 33 -11.03 -11.51 17.45
N ALA A 34 -11.09 -10.35 16.77
CA ALA A 34 -12.32 -9.74 16.28
C ALA A 34 -12.54 -9.96 14.78
N LEU A 35 -11.55 -10.48 14.05
CA LEU A 35 -11.70 -10.82 12.64
C LEU A 35 -12.05 -12.29 12.46
N ILE A 36 -13.04 -12.49 11.59
CA ILE A 36 -13.57 -13.75 11.07
C ILE A 36 -12.41 -14.70 10.79
N GLN A 37 -12.51 -15.91 11.34
CA GLN A 37 -11.69 -17.07 11.01
C GLN A 37 -11.35 -17.10 9.51
N PHE A 38 -10.17 -16.59 9.12
CA PHE A 38 -9.48 -17.07 7.94
C PHE A 38 -8.92 -18.46 8.27
N HIS A 39 -9.77 -19.37 8.74
CA HIS A 39 -9.39 -20.71 9.16
C HIS A 39 -10.25 -21.69 8.39
N GLU A 40 -9.64 -22.31 7.39
CA GLU A 40 -9.33 -23.76 7.43
C GLU A 40 -8.81 -24.30 6.08
N ALA A 41 -8.74 -23.51 5.00
CA ALA A 41 -8.32 -24.08 3.72
C ALA A 41 -6.83 -23.98 3.38
N TYR A 42 -6.05 -23.00 3.88
CA TYR A 42 -4.63 -22.88 3.55
C TYR A 42 -3.80 -22.29 4.69
N VAL A 43 -2.53 -22.70 4.80
CA VAL A 43 -1.53 -22.32 5.84
C VAL A 43 -1.21 -20.82 5.77
N LEU A 44 -2.17 -19.98 6.18
CA LEU A 44 -2.03 -18.53 6.23
C LEU A 44 -2.05 -18.12 7.70
N ASN A 45 -0.87 -18.10 8.31
CA ASN A 45 -0.74 -17.46 9.62
C ASN A 45 -0.90 -15.96 9.44
N GLU A 46 -1.80 -15.34 10.19
CA GLU A 46 -2.08 -13.90 10.17
C GLU A 46 -0.81 -13.05 10.38
N LEU A 47 0.19 -13.58 11.11
CA LEU A 47 1.50 -12.97 11.29
C LEU A 47 2.27 -12.78 9.97
N LEU A 48 1.98 -13.55 8.91
CA LEU A 48 2.62 -13.39 7.61
C LEU A 48 2.30 -12.03 6.96
N PHE A 49 1.22 -11.38 7.36
CA PHE A 49 0.91 -10.01 6.92
C PHE A 49 1.95 -8.99 7.41
N ILE A 50 2.80 -9.31 8.38
CA ILE A 50 3.93 -8.45 8.76
C ILE A 50 4.91 -8.29 7.59
N PHE A 51 5.11 -9.33 6.77
CA PHE A 51 5.99 -9.25 5.60
C PHE A 51 5.37 -8.40 4.48
N LEU A 52 4.04 -8.41 4.36
CA LEU A 52 3.31 -7.52 3.46
C LEU A 52 3.46 -6.06 3.90
N ALA A 53 3.31 -5.78 5.21
CA ALA A 53 3.54 -4.46 5.77
C ALA A 53 4.99 -3.98 5.52
N LEU A 54 5.98 -4.85 5.78
CA LEU A 54 7.39 -4.54 5.53
C LEU A 54 7.68 -4.26 4.05
N THR A 55 7.21 -5.10 3.13
CA THR A 55 7.38 -4.89 1.67
C THR A 55 6.73 -3.59 1.23
N SER A 56 5.54 -3.28 1.74
CA SER A 56 4.82 -2.04 1.44
C SER A 56 5.63 -0.82 1.89
N ILE A 57 6.20 -0.83 3.09
CA ILE A 57 7.05 0.25 3.59
C ILE A 57 8.31 0.40 2.72
N LEU A 58 8.98 -0.72 2.42
CA LEU A 58 10.22 -0.71 1.65
C LEU A 58 9.98 -0.26 0.19
N ASN A 59 8.80 -0.52 -0.38
CA ASN A 59 8.44 -0.05 -1.73
C ASN A 59 8.27 1.47 -1.86
N LEU A 60 8.02 2.20 -0.76
CA LEU A 60 7.74 3.64 -0.81
C LEU A 60 8.92 4.46 -1.37
N ALA A 61 10.12 4.21 -0.88
CA ALA A 61 11.31 4.96 -1.32
C ALA A 61 11.64 4.75 -2.82
N PRO A 62 11.71 3.52 -3.35
CA PRO A 62 11.95 3.32 -4.79
C PRO A 62 10.77 3.80 -5.65
N ALA A 63 9.52 3.66 -5.19
CA ALA A 63 8.36 4.21 -5.91
C ALA A 63 8.44 5.74 -6.06
N LYS A 64 8.84 6.42 -4.98
CA LYS A 64 9.11 7.85 -4.99
C LYS A 64 10.27 8.22 -5.91
N ALA A 65 11.38 7.47 -5.85
CA ALA A 65 12.54 7.71 -6.71
C ALA A 65 12.18 7.59 -8.20
N LEU A 66 11.35 6.59 -8.56
CA LEU A 66 10.85 6.39 -9.92
C LEU A 66 9.99 7.57 -10.42
N GLY A 67 9.17 8.15 -9.52
CA GLY A 67 8.31 9.30 -9.79
C GLY A 67 9.02 10.65 -9.76
N LYS A 68 10.30 10.72 -9.39
CA LYS A 68 11.04 11.97 -9.26
C LYS A 68 11.34 12.56 -10.65
N ILE A 69 10.69 13.68 -10.96
CA ILE A 69 10.96 14.47 -12.16
C ILE A 69 11.10 15.93 -11.76
N GLU A 70 12.03 16.64 -12.39
CA GLU A 70 12.24 18.08 -12.28
C GLU A 70 11.15 18.88 -13.02
N ILE A 71 9.87 18.58 -12.76
CA ILE A 71 8.80 19.49 -13.15
C ILE A 71 8.84 20.61 -12.12
N ARG A 72 9.05 21.87 -12.56
CA ARG A 72 8.91 23.05 -11.70
C ARG A 72 7.58 22.93 -10.97
N ARG A 73 7.66 22.59 -9.68
CA ARG A 73 6.52 22.14 -8.89
C ARG A 73 5.54 23.30 -8.73
N PHE A 74 4.29 23.09 -9.14
CA PHE A 74 3.15 23.87 -8.62
C PHE A 74 2.90 23.46 -7.16
N LEU A 75 3.87 23.75 -6.28
CA LEU A 75 3.96 23.31 -4.88
C LEU A 75 2.65 23.57 -4.12
N PHE A 76 2.02 24.72 -4.33
CA PHE A 76 0.81 25.08 -3.60
C PHE A 76 -0.41 24.24 -3.99
N HIS A 77 -0.52 23.79 -5.25
CA HIS A 77 -1.72 23.11 -5.72
C HIS A 77 -1.75 21.64 -5.30
N HIS A 78 -0.60 20.94 -5.29
CA HIS A 78 -0.58 19.52 -4.97
C HIS A 78 -0.86 19.24 -3.49
N TYR A 79 -0.35 20.07 -2.57
CA TYR A 79 -0.70 20.01 -1.15
C TYR A 79 -2.16 20.35 -0.90
N VAL A 80 -2.67 21.39 -1.57
CA VAL A 80 -4.08 21.75 -1.48
C VAL A 80 -4.94 20.60 -1.97
N TYR A 81 -4.59 19.92 -3.07
CA TYR A 81 -5.32 18.75 -3.55
C TYR A 81 -5.21 17.53 -2.62
N GLY A 82 -4.03 17.21 -2.10
CA GLY A 82 -3.86 16.12 -1.13
C GLY A 82 -4.64 16.38 0.15
N PHE A 83 -4.57 17.61 0.67
CA PHE A 83 -5.34 18.05 1.83
C PHE A 83 -6.85 18.03 1.55
N ILE A 84 -7.29 18.56 0.40
CA ILE A 84 -8.71 18.50 -0.02
C ILE A 84 -9.18 17.05 -0.11
N LEU A 85 -8.39 16.15 -0.69
CA LEU A 85 -8.76 14.73 -0.81
C LEU A 85 -8.88 14.04 0.56
N ILE A 86 -7.95 14.30 1.48
CA ILE A 86 -8.01 13.76 2.84
C ILE A 86 -9.17 14.40 3.64
N PHE A 87 -9.43 15.69 3.45
CA PHE A 87 -10.54 16.39 4.06
C PHE A 87 -11.88 15.87 3.54
N LEU A 88 -12.01 15.68 2.22
CA LEU A 88 -13.17 15.05 1.59
C LEU A 88 -13.36 13.62 2.10
N TYR A 89 -12.27 12.84 2.25
CA TYR A 89 -12.33 11.52 2.86
C TYR A 89 -12.87 11.59 4.29
N PHE A 90 -12.29 12.42 5.15
CA PHE A 90 -12.65 12.52 6.56
C PHE A 90 -14.11 13.00 6.74
N THR A 91 -14.51 14.05 6.02
CA THR A 91 -15.87 14.57 6.05
C THR A 91 -16.88 13.56 5.52
N SER A 92 -16.57 12.89 4.40
CA SER A 92 -17.44 11.86 3.84
C SER A 92 -17.55 10.67 4.78
N ALA A 93 -16.44 10.17 5.32
CA ALA A 93 -16.43 9.06 6.27
C ALA A 93 -17.25 9.37 7.54
N LEU A 94 -17.13 10.60 8.07
CA LEU A 94 -17.93 11.06 9.21
C LEU A 94 -19.42 11.13 8.88
N LEU A 95 -19.78 11.72 7.74
CA LEU A 95 -21.17 11.82 7.26
C LEU A 95 -21.78 10.43 7.03
N PHE A 96 -21.04 9.49 6.42
CA PHE A 96 -21.49 8.12 6.19
C PHE A 96 -21.62 7.32 7.48
N SER A 97 -20.71 7.49 8.43
CA SER A 97 -20.79 6.84 9.75
C SER A 97 -22.04 7.27 10.53
N ILE A 98 -22.55 8.49 10.29
CA ILE A 98 -23.78 9.01 10.90
C ILE A 98 -25.03 8.55 10.13
N MET A 99 -24.97 8.42 8.81
CA MET A 99 -26.15 8.21 7.96
C MET A 99 -26.45 6.72 7.67
N GLN A 100 -25.44 5.88 7.47
CA GLN A 100 -25.58 4.49 7.00
C GLN A 100 -24.35 3.63 7.40
N PRO A 101 -24.36 2.93 8.55
CA PRO A 101 -23.20 2.16 9.01
C PRO A 101 -22.87 0.91 8.19
N TRP A 102 -23.67 0.57 7.18
CA TRP A 102 -23.65 -0.75 6.51
C TRP A 102 -23.31 -0.69 5.01
N VAL A 103 -22.81 0.44 4.48
CA VAL A 103 -22.46 0.56 3.06
C VAL A 103 -20.96 0.36 2.86
N TRP A 104 -20.57 -0.90 2.67
CA TRP A 104 -19.16 -1.33 2.59
C TRP A 104 -18.47 -0.82 1.32
N ASP A 105 -19.22 -0.61 0.24
CA ASP A 105 -18.67 -0.15 -1.04
C ASP A 105 -18.18 1.30 -0.95
N VAL A 106 -18.93 2.18 -0.28
CA VAL A 106 -18.54 3.58 -0.09
C VAL A 106 -17.30 3.70 0.78
N GLN A 107 -17.19 2.91 1.84
CA GLN A 107 -16.01 2.91 2.70
C GLN A 107 -14.74 2.49 1.93
N ALA A 108 -14.87 1.55 1.00
CA ALA A 108 -13.77 1.15 0.13
C ALA A 108 -13.34 2.28 -0.82
N TYR A 109 -14.28 2.96 -1.50
CA TYR A 109 -13.97 4.13 -2.33
C TYR A 109 -13.33 5.27 -1.54
N MET A 110 -13.80 5.51 -0.32
CA MET A 110 -13.22 6.51 0.58
C MET A 110 -11.78 6.12 0.96
N SER A 111 -11.53 4.86 1.26
CA SER A 111 -10.19 4.35 1.57
C SER A 111 -9.22 4.53 0.39
N LEU A 112 -9.70 4.40 -0.85
CA LEU A 112 -8.92 4.71 -2.05
C LEU A 112 -8.57 6.20 -2.12
N LEU A 113 -9.53 7.10 -1.92
CA LEU A 113 -9.31 8.54 -1.91
C LEU A 113 -8.27 8.94 -0.84
N PHE A 114 -8.33 8.32 0.34
CA PHE A 114 -7.31 8.50 1.37
C PHE A 114 -5.92 8.07 0.90
N CYS A 115 -5.78 6.88 0.31
CA CYS A 115 -4.49 6.39 -0.18
C CYS A 115 -3.89 7.31 -1.24
N TRP A 116 -4.73 7.83 -2.15
CA TRP A 116 -4.32 8.82 -3.14
C TRP A 116 -3.90 10.14 -2.52
N GLY A 117 -4.70 10.71 -1.60
CA GLY A 117 -4.34 11.94 -0.90
C GLY A 117 -3.03 11.80 -0.11
N ALA A 118 -2.85 10.68 0.58
CA ALA A 118 -1.63 10.36 1.31
C ALA A 118 -0.41 10.19 0.38
N ALA A 119 -0.59 9.61 -0.81
CA ALA A 119 0.49 9.47 -1.79
C ALA A 119 1.00 10.83 -2.29
N LEU A 120 0.12 11.81 -2.50
CA LEU A 120 0.51 13.17 -2.88
C LEU A 120 1.35 13.83 -1.76
N ILE A 121 0.93 13.65 -0.49
CA ILE A 121 1.68 14.17 0.66
C ILE A 121 3.06 13.49 0.78
N ILE A 122 3.15 12.17 0.63
CA ILE A 122 4.42 11.43 0.72
C ILE A 122 5.38 11.82 -0.41
N ASP A 123 4.86 11.99 -1.62
CA ASP A 123 5.64 12.44 -2.78
C ASP A 123 6.29 13.82 -2.50
N ASP A 124 5.54 14.73 -1.89
CA ASP A 124 5.98 16.09 -1.59
C ASP A 124 6.48 16.31 -0.15
N ILE A 125 6.66 15.26 0.67
CA ILE A 125 7.02 15.39 2.10
C ILE A 125 8.31 16.19 2.36
N TYR A 126 9.24 16.21 1.40
CA TYR A 126 10.50 16.95 1.49
C TYR A 126 10.32 18.46 1.45
N ASP A 127 9.24 18.97 0.83
CA ASP A 127 9.02 20.41 0.71
C ASP A 127 8.07 20.96 1.79
N VAL A 128 7.47 20.08 2.60
CA VAL A 128 6.61 20.45 3.74
C VAL A 128 7.43 21.13 4.84
N SER A 129 8.63 20.63 5.13
CA SER A 129 9.48 21.21 6.17
C SER A 129 10.96 20.84 6.00
N PRO A 130 11.88 21.81 6.17
CA PRO A 130 13.32 21.54 6.21
C PRO A 130 13.72 20.54 7.30
N LYS A 131 12.99 20.51 8.43
CA LYS A 131 13.24 19.54 9.51
C LYS A 131 12.93 18.12 9.07
N ILE A 132 11.83 17.93 8.34
CA ILE A 132 11.43 16.62 7.81
C ILE A 132 12.43 16.16 6.74
N ALA A 133 12.84 17.05 5.85
CA ALA A 133 13.89 16.77 4.86
C ALA A 133 15.19 16.28 5.52
N PHE A 134 15.64 16.98 6.57
CA PHE A 134 16.84 16.58 7.33
C PHE A 134 16.71 15.19 7.97
N LEU A 135 15.55 14.87 8.58
CA LEU A 135 15.30 13.55 9.17
C LEU A 135 15.27 12.44 8.12
N LEU A 136 14.63 12.69 6.97
CA LEU A 136 14.60 11.74 5.86
C LEU A 136 15.99 11.53 5.25
N ASP A 137 16.80 12.57 5.16
CA ASP A 137 18.20 12.44 4.70
C ASP A 137 19.06 11.68 5.71
N ALA A 138 18.82 11.86 7.01
CA ALA A 138 19.46 11.05 8.04
C ALA A 138 19.08 9.57 7.93
N ALA A 139 17.79 9.27 7.76
CA ALA A 139 17.31 7.91 7.52
C ALA A 139 17.91 7.31 6.24
N ALA A 140 17.91 8.06 5.13
CA ALA A 140 18.49 7.63 3.86
C ALA A 140 20.00 7.35 3.96
N ARG A 141 20.75 8.09 4.79
CA ARG A 141 22.16 7.78 5.08
C ARG A 141 22.33 6.45 5.80
N ILE A 142 21.49 6.17 6.80
CA ILE A 142 21.52 4.90 7.55
C ILE A 142 21.18 3.74 6.60
N ILE A 143 20.13 3.90 5.80
CA ILE A 143 19.69 2.91 4.81
C ILE A 143 20.82 2.57 3.82
N ARG A 144 21.48 3.58 3.24
CA ARG A 144 22.60 3.37 2.30
C ARG A 144 23.78 2.63 2.92
N ARG A 145 24.10 2.87 4.20
CA ARG A 145 25.18 2.16 4.91
C ARG A 145 24.86 0.68 5.09
N SER A 146 23.59 0.33 5.20
CA SER A 146 23.09 -1.04 5.38
C SER A 146 22.42 -1.59 4.12
N GLY A 147 22.80 -1.09 2.93
CA GLY A 147 22.13 -1.37 1.67
C GLY A 147 21.89 -2.85 1.40
N TRP A 148 22.90 -3.69 1.68
CA TRP A 148 22.82 -5.14 1.52
C TRP A 148 21.84 -5.83 2.49
N LEU A 149 21.76 -5.38 3.74
CA LEU A 149 20.79 -5.91 4.71
C LEU A 149 19.37 -5.57 4.28
N ILE A 150 19.15 -4.32 3.87
CA ILE A 150 17.85 -3.85 3.41
C ILE A 150 17.42 -4.60 2.15
N GLN A 151 18.36 -4.82 1.24
CA GLN A 151 18.16 -5.63 0.05
C GLN A 151 17.68 -7.05 0.40
N ILE A 152 18.31 -7.72 1.39
CA ILE A 152 17.92 -9.06 1.84
C ILE A 152 16.54 -9.04 2.51
N ILE A 153 16.32 -8.11 3.44
CA ILE A 153 15.03 -7.96 4.14
C ILE A 153 13.91 -7.74 3.12
N HIS A 154 14.12 -6.86 2.15
CA HIS A 154 13.16 -6.58 1.09
C HIS A 154 12.91 -7.80 0.20
N ALA A 155 13.94 -8.58 -0.13
CA ALA A 155 13.79 -9.82 -0.89
C ALA A 155 12.92 -10.84 -0.15
N ILE A 156 13.25 -11.11 1.11
CA ILE A 156 12.53 -12.07 1.95
C ILE A 156 11.08 -11.59 2.14
N SER A 157 10.88 -10.33 2.52
CA SER A 157 9.55 -9.78 2.73
C SER A 157 8.70 -9.83 1.46
N SER A 158 9.27 -9.56 0.29
CA SER A 158 8.56 -9.58 -0.99
C SER A 158 8.17 -11.01 -1.40
N LEU A 159 9.01 -12.00 -1.13
CA LEU A 159 8.69 -13.41 -1.37
C LEU A 159 7.52 -13.88 -0.48
N PHE A 160 7.55 -13.57 0.82
CA PHE A 160 6.43 -13.87 1.71
C PHE A 160 5.16 -13.10 1.32
N SER A 161 5.28 -11.86 0.85
CA SER A 161 4.14 -11.09 0.33
C SER A 161 3.54 -11.73 -0.92
N ALA A 162 4.37 -12.25 -1.83
CA ALA A 162 3.91 -13.01 -2.99
C ALA A 162 3.19 -14.28 -2.56
N TYR A 163 3.74 -15.03 -1.60
CA TYR A 163 3.09 -16.20 -1.02
C TYR A 163 1.70 -15.86 -0.47
N VAL A 164 1.58 -14.80 0.35
CA VAL A 164 0.28 -14.33 0.88
C VAL A 164 -0.69 -13.99 -0.25
N ALA A 165 -0.25 -13.27 -1.28
CA ALA A 165 -1.08 -12.92 -2.43
C ALA A 165 -1.60 -14.16 -3.18
N PHE A 166 -0.72 -15.15 -3.41
CA PHE A 166 -1.10 -16.42 -4.04
C PHE A 166 -2.08 -17.23 -3.19
N GLN A 167 -1.90 -17.26 -1.87
CA GLN A 167 -2.82 -17.98 -0.99
C GLN A 167 -4.21 -17.33 -0.95
N ILE A 168 -4.28 -16.00 -0.92
CA ILE A 168 -5.55 -15.27 -1.01
C ILE A 168 -6.21 -15.54 -2.37
N LEU A 169 -5.45 -15.55 -3.47
CA LEU A 169 -5.98 -15.89 -4.79
C LEU A 169 -6.52 -17.33 -4.83
N ALA A 170 -5.76 -18.30 -4.33
CA ALA A 170 -6.16 -19.71 -4.27
C ALA A 170 -7.46 -19.89 -3.47
N TRP A 171 -7.56 -19.24 -2.30
CA TRP A 171 -8.77 -19.24 -1.50
C TRP A 171 -9.98 -18.68 -2.26
N ASN A 172 -9.82 -17.57 -2.98
CA ASN A 172 -10.93 -17.02 -3.79
C ASN A 172 -11.35 -17.97 -4.92
N ILE A 173 -10.39 -18.67 -5.56
CA ILE A 173 -10.69 -19.66 -6.61
C ILE A 173 -11.43 -20.87 -6.03
N GLU A 174 -11.00 -21.38 -4.89
CA GLU A 174 -11.64 -22.50 -4.22
C GLU A 174 -13.09 -22.17 -3.84
N ASN A 175 -13.36 -20.98 -3.29
CA ASN A 175 -14.72 -20.54 -2.97
C ASN A 175 -15.64 -20.48 -4.19
N ILE A 176 -15.10 -20.14 -5.38
CA ILE A 176 -15.85 -20.20 -6.64
C ILE A 176 -16.23 -21.63 -6.97
N LEU A 177 -15.26 -22.55 -6.90
CA LEU A 177 -15.43 -23.93 -7.31
C LEU A 177 -16.33 -24.72 -6.34
N LEU A 178 -16.18 -24.50 -5.04
CA LEU A 178 -16.88 -25.27 -4.00
C LEU A 178 -18.23 -24.68 -3.62
N LEU A 179 -18.35 -23.35 -3.53
CA LEU A 179 -19.55 -22.69 -3.02
C LEU A 179 -20.35 -21.98 -4.12
N GLY A 180 -19.83 -21.91 -5.36
CA GLY A 180 -20.44 -21.16 -6.45
C GLY A 180 -20.48 -19.65 -6.20
N ILE A 181 -19.85 -19.16 -5.13
CA ILE A 181 -19.77 -17.74 -4.80
C ILE A 181 -18.63 -17.16 -5.61
N ASN A 182 -18.91 -16.18 -6.48
CA ASN A 182 -17.87 -15.50 -7.23
C ASN A 182 -17.43 -14.21 -6.54
N PRO A 183 -16.34 -14.24 -5.72
CA PRO A 183 -15.83 -13.06 -5.04
C PRO A 183 -15.31 -12.00 -6.01
N PHE A 184 -14.95 -12.37 -7.24
CA PHE A 184 -14.50 -11.43 -8.26
C PHE A 184 -15.64 -10.64 -8.91
N LEU A 185 -16.91 -10.93 -8.60
CA LEU A 185 -17.98 -10.00 -8.94
C LEU A 185 -17.89 -8.70 -8.11
N ASN A 186 -17.18 -8.73 -6.98
CA ASN A 186 -16.91 -7.52 -6.20
C ASN A 186 -15.60 -6.86 -6.69
N PRO A 187 -15.65 -5.64 -7.27
CA PRO A 187 -14.46 -4.96 -7.79
C PRO A 187 -13.43 -4.63 -6.71
N ILE A 188 -13.84 -4.47 -5.45
CA ILE A 188 -12.95 -4.20 -4.32
C ILE A 188 -12.07 -5.42 -4.03
N ARG A 189 -12.60 -6.64 -4.18
CA ARG A 189 -11.81 -7.87 -4.00
C ARG A 189 -10.81 -8.06 -5.12
N ILE A 190 -11.20 -7.78 -6.37
CA ILE A 190 -10.25 -7.76 -7.51
C ILE A 190 -9.14 -6.76 -7.24
N PHE A 191 -9.50 -5.54 -6.83
CA PHE A 191 -8.55 -4.47 -6.55
C PHE A 191 -7.58 -4.84 -5.43
N LEU A 192 -8.08 -5.43 -4.33
CA LEU A 192 -7.26 -5.90 -3.21
C LEU A 192 -6.24 -6.94 -3.67
N VAL A 193 -6.69 -8.01 -4.32
CA VAL A 193 -5.79 -9.09 -4.80
C VAL A 193 -4.75 -8.52 -5.78
N THR A 194 -5.17 -7.64 -6.69
CA THR A 194 -4.27 -6.99 -7.64
C THR A 194 -3.21 -6.16 -6.91
N ASN A 195 -3.58 -5.38 -5.89
CA ASN A 195 -2.63 -4.57 -5.13
C ASN A 195 -1.59 -5.40 -4.40
N LEU A 196 -1.98 -6.55 -3.84
CA LEU A 196 -1.06 -7.47 -3.18
C LEU A 196 0.00 -7.99 -4.15
N PHE A 197 -0.42 -8.37 -5.36
CA PHE A 197 0.51 -8.80 -6.41
C PHE A 197 1.40 -7.65 -6.88
N ILE A 198 0.85 -6.45 -7.09
CA ILE A 198 1.67 -5.27 -7.45
C ILE A 198 2.72 -5.01 -6.37
N THR A 199 2.35 -5.03 -5.09
CA THR A 199 3.27 -4.82 -3.97
C THR A 199 4.39 -5.87 -3.94
N ALA A 200 4.04 -7.14 -4.06
CA ALA A 200 5.00 -8.22 -4.02
C ALA A 200 5.95 -8.21 -5.23
N PHE A 201 5.41 -8.11 -6.45
CA PHE A 201 6.22 -8.12 -7.68
C PHE A 201 7.04 -6.85 -7.85
N TYR A 202 6.51 -5.70 -7.45
CA TYR A 202 7.29 -4.47 -7.45
C TYR A 202 8.47 -4.58 -6.47
N GLY A 203 8.26 -5.11 -5.26
CA GLY A 203 9.34 -5.34 -4.30
C GLY A 203 10.42 -6.29 -4.84
N LEU A 204 10.02 -7.40 -5.46
CA LEU A 204 10.95 -8.32 -6.11
C LEU A 204 11.70 -7.67 -7.29
N LYS A 205 11.04 -6.78 -8.05
CA LYS A 205 11.69 -6.02 -9.12
C LYS A 205 12.75 -5.08 -8.55
N ILE A 206 12.44 -4.33 -7.50
CA ILE A 206 13.41 -3.44 -6.83
C ILE A 206 14.62 -4.22 -6.32
N VAL A 207 14.36 -5.42 -5.78
CA VAL A 207 15.43 -6.33 -5.36
C VAL A 207 16.26 -6.78 -6.56
N LYS A 208 15.64 -7.23 -7.65
CA LYS A 208 16.35 -7.62 -8.87
C LYS A 208 17.22 -6.48 -9.43
N ASP A 209 16.70 -5.26 -9.41
CA ASP A 209 17.37 -4.05 -9.90
C ASP A 209 18.43 -3.51 -8.91
N ARG A 210 18.62 -4.18 -7.75
CA ARG A 210 19.63 -3.85 -6.72
C ARG A 210 19.57 -2.40 -6.24
N VAL A 211 18.38 -1.82 -6.17
CA VAL A 211 18.20 -0.38 -5.87
C VAL A 211 18.77 0.05 -4.52
N TRP A 212 18.95 -0.88 -3.59
CA TRP A 212 19.49 -0.61 -2.25
C TRP A 212 21.00 -0.74 -2.14
N LEU A 213 21.68 -1.28 -3.16
CA LEU A 213 23.15 -1.47 -3.23
C LEU A 213 23.81 -0.33 -4.00
#